data_AF-A0A9D9VN27-F1
#
_entry.id   AF-A0A9D9VN27-F1
#
_cell.length_a   1.000
_cell.length_b   1.000
_cell.length_c   1.000
_cell.angle_alpha   90.00
_cell.angle_beta   90.00
_cell.angle_gamma   90.00
#
_symmetry.space_group_name_H-M   'P 1'
#
loop_
_entity.id
_entity.type
_entity.pdbx_description
1 polymer ?
#
loop_
_entity_poly.entity_id
_entity_poly.type
_entity_poly.pdbx_seq_one_letter_code
_entity_poly.pdbx_strand_id
1 'polypeptide(L)'
;MPTETQTQEAHSPDATSNWKGSMTTRQKVEDQIRERFGEEAAATYNPFLNCFPFRLWLKKGFVVKKGEKALKSITFVEKKDAQGHVIGKYPKKVFLFFKSQVKPMKDSSPNTL
;
A
#
# COMPACT_ATOMS: atom_id res chain seq x y z
N MET A 1 24.96 -1.89 29.31
CA MET A 1 24.11 -2.32 28.18
C MET A 1 23.33 -1.11 27.66
N PRO A 2 23.84 -0.30 26.72
CA PRO A 2 23.05 0.72 26.06
C PRO A 2 22.52 0.23 24.72
N THR A 3 21.22 0.44 24.55
CA THR A 3 20.33 0.03 23.48
C THR A 3 20.83 0.41 22.08
N GLU A 4 20.99 -0.59 21.21
CA GLU A 4 21.26 -0.39 19.79
C GLU A 4 20.09 0.34 19.13
N THR A 5 20.29 1.63 18.88
CA THR A 5 19.43 2.43 18.00
C THR A 5 19.79 2.03 16.58
N GLN A 6 19.02 1.11 16.00
CA GLN A 6 19.21 0.68 14.62
C GLN A 6 18.69 1.76 13.67
N THR A 7 19.59 2.69 13.32
CA THR A 7 19.48 3.56 12.15
C THR A 7 19.48 2.68 10.91
N GLN A 8 18.39 2.66 10.14
CA GLN A 8 18.37 2.03 8.81
C GLN A 8 18.13 3.09 7.73
N GLU A 9 19.28 3.54 7.23
CA GLU A 9 19.66 3.74 5.83
C GLU A 9 18.66 4.34 4.83
N ALA A 10 19.08 5.51 4.33
CA ALA A 10 18.61 6.10 3.08
C ALA A 10 18.96 5.19 1.89
N HIS A 11 17.97 4.91 1.04
CA HIS A 11 18.19 4.33 -0.29
C HIS A 11 17.63 5.27 -1.37
N SER A 12 18.45 5.48 -2.40
CA SER A 12 18.36 6.47 -3.49
C SER A 12 17.10 6.40 -4.37
N PRO A 13 16.81 7.46 -5.16
CA PRO A 13 15.54 7.68 -5.81
C PRO A 13 15.54 7.12 -7.24
N ASP A 14 14.83 6.01 -7.46
CA ASP A 14 14.37 5.65 -8.79
C ASP A 14 12.91 5.19 -8.76
N ALA A 15 12.17 5.68 -9.74
CA ALA A 15 10.74 5.88 -9.70
C ALA A 15 9.91 4.58 -9.57
N THR A 16 9.48 4.18 -8.36
CA THR A 16 8.25 3.39 -8.20
C THR A 16 7.63 3.50 -6.80
N SER A 17 6.44 4.12 -6.77
CA SER A 17 5.51 4.30 -5.64
C SER A 17 5.75 5.50 -4.70
N ASN A 18 4.65 6.20 -4.39
CA ASN A 18 4.57 7.31 -3.42
C ASN A 18 4.73 6.85 -1.95
N TRP A 19 5.43 5.74 -1.68
CA TRP A 19 5.59 5.22 -0.33
C TRP A 19 6.72 5.96 0.39
N LYS A 20 6.34 6.95 1.22
CA LYS A 20 7.29 7.84 1.94
C LYS A 20 7.78 7.27 3.28
N GLY A 21 8.07 5.96 3.34
CA GLY A 21 8.97 5.40 4.36
C GLY A 21 8.47 5.32 5.82
N SER A 22 7.18 5.13 6.09
CA SER A 22 6.75 4.79 7.46
C SER A 22 6.76 3.27 7.64
N MET A 23 7.86 2.72 8.17
CA MET A 23 7.95 1.29 8.53
C MET A 23 6.79 0.87 9.46
N THR A 24 6.39 1.75 10.37
CA THR A 24 5.24 1.54 11.27
C THR A 24 3.91 1.39 10.51
N THR A 25 3.77 2.03 9.35
CA THR A 25 2.60 1.86 8.48
C THR A 25 2.62 0.51 7.77
N ARG A 26 3.81 0.04 7.35
CA ARG A 26 3.97 -1.28 6.75
C ARG A 26 3.59 -2.38 7.73
N GLN A 27 4.14 -2.35 8.95
CA GLN A 27 3.86 -3.34 10.00
C GLN A 27 2.37 -3.42 10.30
N LYS A 28 1.68 -2.29 10.47
CA LYS A 28 0.22 -2.28 10.71
C LYS A 28 -0.61 -2.92 9.60
N VAL A 29 -0.18 -2.81 8.35
CA VAL A 29 -0.87 -3.46 7.23
C VAL A 29 -0.52 -4.95 7.18
N GLU A 30 0.73 -5.29 7.47
CA GLU A 30 1.21 -6.67 7.57
C GLU A 30 0.49 -7.45 8.68
N ASP A 31 0.31 -6.85 9.86
CA ASP A 31 -0.45 -7.44 10.97
C ASP A 31 -1.92 -7.67 10.59
N GLN A 32 -2.55 -6.71 9.89
CA GLN A 32 -3.92 -6.89 9.37
C GLN A 32 -4.01 -8.00 8.32
N ILE A 33 -2.96 -8.21 7.52
CA ILE A 33 -2.89 -9.32 6.57
C ILE A 33 -2.71 -10.65 7.31
N ARG A 34 -1.81 -10.69 8.30
CA ARG A 34 -1.58 -11.87 9.14
C ARG A 34 -2.84 -12.33 9.85
N GLU A 35 -3.57 -11.39 10.45
CA GLU A 35 -4.82 -11.66 11.16
C GLU A 35 -5.93 -12.20 10.24
N ARG A 36 -6.02 -11.69 9.00
CA ARG A 36 -7.11 -12.04 8.06
C ARG A 36 -6.82 -13.21 7.14
N PHE A 37 -5.57 -13.37 6.73
CA PHE A 37 -5.15 -14.30 5.67
C PHE A 37 -4.07 -15.29 6.14
N GLY A 38 -3.58 -15.15 7.39
CA GLY A 38 -2.54 -16.00 7.95
C GLY A 38 -1.12 -15.53 7.66
N GLU A 39 -0.17 -16.25 8.25
CA GLU A 39 1.25 -15.90 8.22
C GLU A 39 1.87 -16.04 6.83
N GLU A 40 1.44 -17.01 6.04
CA GLU A 40 1.91 -17.21 4.66
C GLU A 40 1.57 -16.01 3.75
N ALA A 41 0.36 -15.45 3.92
CA ALA A 41 -0.05 -14.26 3.18
C ALA A 41 0.76 -13.03 3.60
N ALA A 42 1.06 -12.89 4.90
CA ALA A 42 1.90 -11.83 5.43
C ALA A 42 3.35 -11.95 4.93
N ALA A 43 3.90 -13.17 4.81
CA ALA A 43 5.24 -13.39 4.26
C ALA A 43 5.35 -12.96 2.78
N THR A 44 4.27 -13.08 2.01
CA THR A 44 4.22 -12.62 0.60
C THR A 44 3.78 -11.17 0.44
N TYR A 45 3.56 -10.44 1.54
CA TYR A 45 3.15 -9.05 1.53
C TYR A 45 4.28 -8.16 1.01
N ASN A 46 4.03 -7.53 -0.14
CA ASN A 46 4.89 -6.49 -0.67
C ASN A 46 4.02 -5.26 -1.01
N PRO A 47 4.22 -4.10 -0.35
CA PRO A 47 3.40 -2.90 -0.57
C PRO A 47 3.58 -2.29 -1.96
N PHE A 48 4.66 -2.59 -2.67
CA PHE A 48 4.94 -2.08 -4.00
C PHE A 48 4.40 -2.97 -5.13
N LEU A 49 4.17 -4.25 -4.83
CA LEU A 49 3.82 -5.26 -5.84
C LEU A 49 2.40 -5.83 -5.66
N ASN A 50 1.94 -6.00 -4.42
CA ASN A 50 0.78 -6.85 -4.11
C ASN A 50 -0.26 -6.17 -3.21
N CYS A 51 -0.14 -4.87 -2.93
CA CYS A 51 -1.08 -4.15 -2.08
C CYS A 51 -1.34 -2.74 -2.62
N PHE A 52 -2.51 -2.53 -3.18
CA PHE A 52 -2.84 -1.29 -3.88
C PHE A 52 -4.23 -0.77 -3.51
N PRO A 53 -4.47 0.55 -3.67
CA PRO A 53 -5.82 1.10 -3.56
C PRO A 53 -6.70 0.62 -4.73
N PHE A 54 -8.01 0.59 -4.51
CA PHE A 54 -9.02 0.11 -5.47
C PHE A 54 -8.81 0.65 -6.90
N ARG A 55 -8.61 1.97 -7.03
CA ARG A 55 -8.41 2.64 -8.33
C ARG A 55 -7.18 2.11 -9.09
N LEU A 56 -6.11 1.75 -8.37
CA LEU A 56 -4.90 1.24 -8.99
C LEU A 56 -5.05 -0.23 -9.40
N TRP A 57 -5.81 -1.03 -8.64
CA TRP A 57 -6.20 -2.37 -9.09
C TRP A 57 -7.04 -2.32 -10.36
N LEU A 58 -8.02 -1.42 -10.44
CA LEU A 58 -8.83 -1.23 -11.65
C LEU A 58 -7.96 -0.90 -12.87
N LYS A 59 -7.00 0.02 -12.73
CA LYS A 59 -6.04 0.36 -13.80
C LYS A 59 -5.16 -0.81 -14.23
N LYS A 60 -4.94 -1.79 -13.35
CA LYS A 60 -4.16 -3.01 -13.62
C LYS A 60 -5.03 -4.15 -14.19
N GLY A 61 -6.32 -3.93 -14.44
CA GLY A 61 -7.24 -4.97 -14.91
C GLY A 61 -7.73 -5.92 -13.81
N PHE A 62 -7.71 -5.48 -12.54
CA PHE A 62 -8.22 -6.26 -11.42
C PHE A 62 -9.33 -5.51 -10.69
N VAL A 63 -10.30 -6.27 -10.18
CA VAL A 63 -11.39 -5.74 -9.36
C VAL A 63 -11.41 -6.42 -8.00
N VAL A 64 -11.67 -5.65 -6.96
CA VAL A 64 -11.85 -6.19 -5.60
C VAL A 64 -13.10 -7.08 -5.57
N LYS A 65 -12.99 -8.26 -4.94
CA LYS A 65 -14.12 -9.19 -4.78
C LYS A 65 -15.23 -8.54 -3.94
N LYS A 66 -16.50 -8.83 -4.27
CA LYS A 66 -17.65 -8.24 -3.58
C LYS A 66 -17.66 -8.71 -2.12
N GLY A 67 -17.79 -7.77 -1.18
CA GLY A 67 -17.83 -8.04 0.26
C GLY A 67 -16.48 -7.97 0.97
N GLU A 68 -15.37 -7.82 0.23
CA GLU A 68 -14.04 -7.71 0.83
C GLU A 68 -13.84 -6.39 1.60
N LYS A 69 -13.24 -6.49 2.78
CA LYS A 69 -12.92 -5.33 3.61
C LYS A 69 -11.53 -4.81 3.29
N ALA A 70 -11.40 -3.50 3.10
CA ALA A 70 -10.11 -2.86 2.91
C ALA A 70 -9.19 -3.03 4.14
N LEU A 71 -7.89 -3.07 3.87
CA LEU A 71 -6.82 -2.86 4.84
C LEU A 71 -6.68 -1.36 5.06
N LYS A 72 -6.62 -0.94 6.33
CA LYS A 72 -6.52 0.49 6.68
C LYS A 72 -5.05 0.83 6.89
N SER A 73 -4.55 1.74 6.06
CA SER A 73 -3.21 2.32 6.17
C SER A 73 -3.32 3.80 6.51
N ILE A 74 -2.40 4.33 7.30
CA ILE A 74 -2.33 5.76 7.61
C ILE A 74 -1.04 6.29 7.02
N THR A 75 -1.12 7.23 6.09
CA THR A 75 0.03 7.89 5.50
C THR A 75 0.04 9.35 5.91
N PHE A 76 1.17 9.88 6.32
CA PHE A 76 1.31 11.31 6.64
C PHE A 76 1.58 12.08 5.35
N VAL A 77 0.67 12.97 4.99
CA VAL A 77 0.83 13.86 3.83
C VAL A 77 1.38 15.20 4.33
N GLU A 78 2.45 15.66 3.69
CA GLU A 78 2.99 16.99 3.91
C GLU A 78 2.06 18.02 3.27
N LYS A 79 1.59 18.95 4.09
CA LYS A 79 0.92 20.16 3.63
C LYS A 79 2.01 21.15 3.25
N LYS A 80 2.02 21.59 2.00
CA LYS A 80 2.93 22.64 1.51
C LYS A 80 2.16 23.95 1.37
N ASP A 81 2.81 25.08 1.64
CA ASP A 81 2.30 26.41 1.28
C ASP A 81 2.44 26.66 -0.24
N ALA A 82 1.99 27.83 -0.70
CA ALA A 82 2.07 28.22 -2.11
C ALA A 82 3.54 28.35 -2.60
N GLN A 83 4.48 28.53 -1.69
CA GLN A 83 5.92 28.66 -1.93
C GLN A 83 6.64 27.30 -1.87
N GLY A 84 5.94 26.23 -1.52
CA GLY A 84 6.47 24.86 -1.47
C GLY A 84 7.07 24.45 -0.12
N HIS A 85 7.04 25.29 0.92
CA HIS A 85 7.51 24.94 2.25
C HIS A 85 6.51 24.05 2.98
N VAL A 86 7.01 23.05 3.70
CA VAL A 86 6.17 22.12 4.48
C VAL A 86 5.65 22.83 5.74
N ILE A 87 4.39 23.26 5.72
CA ILE A 87 3.70 23.95 6.82
C ILE A 87 3.07 22.99 7.84
N GLY A 88 3.07 21.69 7.56
CA GLY A 88 2.58 20.68 8.50
C GLY A 88 2.46 19.30 7.88
N LYS A 89 2.16 18.30 8.70
CA LYS A 89 1.85 16.93 8.27
C LYS A 89 0.48 16.55 8.81
N TYR A 90 -0.36 15.97 7.97
CA TYR A 90 -1.66 15.44 8.41
C TYR A 90 -1.79 13.95 8.10
N PRO A 91 -2.38 13.16 9.02
CA PRO A 91 -2.62 11.74 8.77
C PRO A 91 -3.75 11.59 7.74
N LYS A 92 -3.47 10.90 6.65
CA LYS A 92 -4.44 10.51 5.62
C LYS A 92 -4.67 9.02 5.70
N LYS A 93 -5.93 8.63 5.89
CA LYS A 93 -6.34 7.22 5.82
C LYS A 93 -6.37 6.80 4.35
N VAL A 94 -5.68 5.71 4.05
CA VAL A 94 -5.63 5.06 2.73
C VAL A 94 -6.20 3.66 2.86
N PHE A 95 -7.13 3.32 1.99
CA PHE A 95 -7.74 1.99 1.92
C PHE A 95 -7.02 1.18 0.85
N LEU A 96 -6.42 0.07 1.27
CA LEU A 96 -5.64 -0.81 0.42
C LEU A 96 -6.31 -2.19 0.35
N PHE A 97 -6.03 -2.92 -0.73
CA PHE A 97 -6.49 -4.28 -0.95
C PHE A 97 -5.31 -5.16 -1.33
N PHE A 98 -5.22 -6.33 -0.70
CA PHE A 98 -4.18 -7.32 -0.99
C PHE A 98 -4.54 -8.16 -2.22
N LYS A 99 -3.54 -8.77 -2.87
CA LYS A 99 -3.71 -9.61 -4.08
C LYS A 99 -4.80 -10.69 -3.91
N SER A 100 -4.96 -11.27 -2.72
CA SER A 100 -5.96 -12.31 -2.45
C SER A 100 -7.40 -11.79 -2.48
N GLN A 101 -7.59 -10.47 -2.30
CA GLN A 101 -8.89 -9.81 -2.26
C GLN A 101 -9.38 -9.34 -3.63
N VAL A 102 -8.54 -9.44 -4.66
CA VAL A 102 -8.87 -9.04 -6.01
C VAL A 102 -9.05 -10.25 -6.90
N LYS A 103 -9.77 -10.05 -8.00
CA LYS A 103 -9.90 -11.00 -9.10
C LYS A 103 -9.62 -10.26 -10.41
N PRO A 104 -9.13 -10.94 -11.45
CA PRO A 104 -9.04 -10.32 -12.77
C PRO A 104 -10.42 -9.80 -13.14
N MET A 105 -10.47 -8.55 -13.58
CA MET A 105 -11.61 -8.03 -14.31
C MET A 105 -11.63 -8.90 -15.58
N LYS A 106 -12.69 -9.69 -15.76
CA LYS A 106 -12.89 -10.36 -17.04
C LYS A 106 -13.03 -9.25 -18.08
N ASP A 107 -11.93 -8.85 -18.70
CA ASP A 107 -12.00 -8.36 -20.04
C ASP A 107 -12.41 -9.57 -20.88
N SER A 108 -13.62 -9.47 -21.40
CA SER A 108 -14.00 -10.17 -22.62
C SER A 108 -12.86 -9.98 -23.64
N SER A 109 -12.16 -11.05 -23.98
CA SER A 109 -11.35 -11.09 -25.20
C SER A 109 -12.08 -11.98 -26.22
N PRO A 110 -11.96 -11.75 -27.54
CA PRO A 110 -11.60 -10.53 -28.28
C PRO A 110 -12.73 -10.11 -29.24
N ASN A 111 -12.82 -8.84 -29.65
CA ASN A 111 -13.61 -8.52 -30.85
C ASN A 111 -12.77 -8.92 -32.07
N THR A 112 -12.97 -10.14 -32.56
CA THR A 112 -12.52 -10.58 -33.88
C THR A 112 -13.66 -10.28 -34.86
N LEU A 113 -13.44 -9.29 -35.73
CA LEU A 113 -14.18 -9.10 -36.99
C LEU A 113 -13.16 -8.85 -38.10
#